data_AF-A0A1W1DKE5-F1
#
_entry.id   AF-A0A1W1DKE5-F1
#
_cell.length_a   1.000
_cell.length_b   1.000
_cell.length_c   1.000
_cell.angle_alpha   90.00
_cell.angle_beta   90.00
_cell.angle_gamma   90.00
#
_symmetry.space_group_name_H-M   'P 1'
#
loop_
_entity.id
_entity.type
_entity.pdbx_description
1 polymer ?
#
loop_
_entity_poly.entity_id
_entity_poly.type
_entity_poly.pdbx_seq_one_letter_code
_entity_poly.pdbx_strand_id
1 'polypeptide(L)' 'MEKEGKDILTTAAKHSPELAIAMETWKEIKFEFDTVDKIDAAHK' A
#
# COMPACT_ATOMS: atom_id res chain seq x y z
N MET A 1 9.00 -7.61 -3.93
CA MET A 1 8.81 -6.30 -4.59
C MET A 1 8.28 -5.21 -3.66
N GLU A 2 7.48 -5.51 -2.63
CA GLU A 2 6.90 -4.47 -1.74
C GLU A 2 7.90 -3.66 -0.89
N LYS A 3 9.12 -4.19 -0.68
CA LYS A 3 10.14 -3.51 0.14
C LYS A 3 10.73 -2.27 -0.54
N GLU A 4 10.92 -2.30 -1.85
CA GLU A 4 11.53 -1.17 -2.58
C GLU A 4 10.59 0.03 -2.68
N GLY A 5 9.31 -0.20 -2.96
CA GLY A 5 8.32 0.88 -3.03
C GLY A 5 8.19 1.66 -1.73
N LYS A 6 8.26 0.96 -0.59
CA LYS A 6 8.20 1.60 0.73
C LYS A 6 9.44 2.45 1.02
N ASP A 7 10.61 2.00 0.60
CA ASP A 7 11.88 2.71 0.80
C ASP A 7 11.96 4.00 -0.02
N ILE A 8 11.49 3.95 -1.27
CA ILE A 8 11.38 5.11 -2.17
C ILE A 8 10.42 6.14 -1.60
N LEU A 9 9.22 5.73 -1.18
CA LEU A 9 8.21 6.63 -0.59
C LEU A 9 8.73 7.28 0.71
N THR A 10 9.44 6.51 1.55
CA THR A 10 10.04 7.03 2.80
C THR A 10 11.14 8.04 2.52
N THR A 11 11.94 7.84 1.48
CA THR A 11 13.00 8.78 1.08
C THR A 11 12.42 10.05 0.48
N ALA A 12 11.38 9.95 -0.35
CA ALA A 12 10.66 11.09 -0.91
C ALA A 12 9.96 11.94 0.18
N ALA A 13 9.39 11.29 1.20
CA ALA A 13 8.72 11.98 2.31
C ALA A 13 9.66 12.85 3.16
N LYS A 14 10.98 12.62 3.13
CA LYS A 14 11.97 13.50 3.80
C LYS A 14 12.11 14.86 3.12
N HIS A 15 11.74 14.95 1.84
CA HIS A 15 11.88 16.15 1.04
C HIS A 15 10.54 16.86 0.76
N SER A 16 9.41 16.22 1.07
CA SER A 16 8.06 16.80 0.92
C SER A 16 7.25 16.59 2.22
N PRO A 17 6.98 17.67 2.97
CA PRO A 17 6.13 17.59 4.16
C PRO A 17 4.70 17.15 3.85
N GLU A 18 4.17 17.48 2.67
CA GLU A 18 2.83 17.07 2.22
C GLU A 18 2.76 15.55 2.04
N LEU A 19 3.80 14.95 1.45
CA LEU A 19 3.87 13.50 1.29
C LEU A 19 4.01 12.80 2.65
N ALA A 20 4.78 13.36 3.59
CA ALA A 20 4.90 12.80 4.94
C ALA A 20 3.56 12.78 5.68
N ILE A 21 2.79 13.86 5.63
CA ILE A 21 1.46 13.97 6.25
C ILE A 21 0.48 13.01 5.57
N ALA A 22 0.50 12.93 4.23
CA ALA A 22 -0.35 11.99 3.49
C ALA A 22 -0.04 10.52 3.84
N MET A 23 1.25 10.18 3.95
CA MET A 23 1.68 8.83 4.35
C MET A 23 1.23 8.49 5.77
N GLU A 24 1.30 9.41 6.72
CA GLU A 24 0.85 9.19 8.10
C GLU A 24 -0.67 9.02 8.18
N THR A 25 -1.41 9.88 7.47
CA THR A 25 -2.89 9.87 7.44
C THR A 25 -3.44 8.57 6.85
N TRP A 26 -2.78 8.01 5.83
CA TRP A 26 -3.26 6.81 5.14
C TRP A 26 -2.60 5.49 5.60
N LYS A 27 -1.58 5.54 6.46
CA LYS A 27 -0.89 4.35 6.97
C LYS A 27 -1.81 3.38 7.73
N GLU A 28 -2.85 3.92 8.37
CA GLU A 28 -3.79 3.16 9.20
C GLU A 28 -5.00 2.65 8.41
N ILE A 29 -5.24 3.20 7.21
CA ILE A 29 -6.36 2.80 6.35
C ILE A 29 -5.95 1.55 5.59
N LYS A 30 -6.37 0.39 6.12
CA LYS A 30 -6.24 -0.91 5.44
C LYS A 30 -7.62 -1.48 5.19
N PHE A 31 -7.86 -1.86 3.93
CA PHE A 31 -9.06 -2.56 3.55
C PHE A 31 -8.76 -4.05 3.52
N GLU A 32 -8.83 -4.70 4.68
CA GLU A 32 -8.69 -6.16 4.81
C GLU A 32 -10.07 -6.80 4.64
N PHE A 33 -10.45 -7.04 3.37
CA PHE A 33 -11.70 -7.71 3.01
C PHE A 33 -11.40 -8.88 2.08
N ASP A 34 -12.14 -9.96 2.24
CA ASP A 34 -12.10 -11.06 1.28
C ASP A 34 -12.58 -10.58 -0.09
N THR A 35 -11.79 -10.88 -1.12
CA THR A 35 -12.22 -10.67 -2.50
C THR A 35 -13.39 -11.59 -2.80
N VAL A 36 -14.56 -11.02 -3.10
CA VAL A 36 -15.78 -11.76 -3.43
C VAL A 36 -15.65 -12.47 -4.78
N ASP A 37 -14.94 -11.84 -5.73
CA ASP A 37 -14.60 -12.43 -7.01
C ASP A 37 -13.28 -13.20 -6.88
N LYS A 38 -13.38 -14.54 -6.81
CA LYS A 38 -12.24 -15.45 -6.73
C LYS A 38 -12.16 -16.22 -8.04
N ILE A 39 -10.96 -16.29 -8.63
CA ILE A 39 -10.71 -17.20 -9.76
C ILE A 39 -10.93 -18.63 -9.24
N ASP A 40 -11.86 -19.35 -9.85
CA ASP A 40 -12.15 -20.74 -9.55
C ASP A 40 -10.92 -21.60 -9.92
N ALA A 41 -10.04 -21.85 -8.95
CA ALA A 41 -8.82 -22.62 -9.15
C ALA A 41 -9.07 -24.11 -9.47
N ALA A 42 -10.34 -24.53 -9.52
CA ALA A 42 -10.77 -25.92 -9.69
C ALA A 42 -11.05 -26.34 -11.15
N HIS A 43 -10.93 -25.45 -12.14
CA HIS A 43 -11.01 -25.86 -13.56
C HIS A 43 -9.61 -26.01 -14.15
N LYS A 44 -8.97 -27.13 -13.85
CA LYS A 44 -7.84 -27.68 -14.62
C LYS A 44 -8.18 -29.09 -15.09
#